data_AF-A0A1S1HRW2-F1
#
_entry.id   AF-A0A1S1HRW2-F1
#
_cell.length_a   1.000
_cell.length_b   1.000
_cell.length_c   1.000
_cell.angle_alpha   90.00
_cell.angle_beta   90.00
_cell.angle_gamma   90.00
#
_symmetry.space_group_name_H-M   'P 1'
#
loop_
_entity.id
_entity.type
_entity.pdbx_description
1 polymer ?
#
loop_
_entity_poly.entity_id
_entity_poly.type
_entity_poly.pdbx_seq_one_letter_code
_entity_poly.pdbx_strand_id
1 'polypeptide(L)'
;MLNYNYPSNYIKFDNSIKDKNPEPRNLNDFLNVKFKSENGDAESSFLMSMLHYNDSNCSSVIILDTKPNQNCLLAVEYLKKSLEQNPEYDLALFELGKMYAEGIGFKRNRQKAVYYLDRVMNKDEKGSELACEYLIYLHISNDDGEGVDLKQAQHYAEIGMKNGSQFCTRHYGSFKKLD
;
A
#
# COMPACT_ATOMS: atom_id res chain seq x y z
N MET A 1 15.72 1.65 -11.67
CA MET A 1 14.98 0.35 -11.72
C MET A 1 15.77 -0.89 -11.25
N LEU A 2 16.96 -1.22 -11.78
CA LEU A 2 17.64 -2.50 -11.46
C LEU A 2 18.24 -2.63 -10.03
N ASN A 3 18.30 -1.52 -9.30
CA ASN A 3 18.74 -1.50 -7.89
C ASN A 3 17.58 -1.66 -6.89
N TYR A 4 16.37 -1.96 -7.37
CA TYR A 4 15.20 -2.14 -6.54
C TYR A 4 15.37 -3.33 -5.58
N ASN A 5 14.85 -3.18 -4.37
CA ASN A 5 14.73 -4.25 -3.39
C ASN A 5 13.36 -4.13 -2.73
N TYR A 6 12.71 -5.27 -2.48
CA TYR A 6 11.43 -5.25 -1.78
C TYR A 6 11.57 -4.62 -0.39
N PRO A 7 10.66 -3.71 -0.01
CA PRO A 7 10.53 -3.23 1.36
C PRO A 7 10.39 -4.38 2.37
N SER A 8 10.98 -4.22 3.56
CA SER A 8 11.01 -5.27 4.59
C SER A 8 9.62 -5.67 5.08
N ASN A 9 8.67 -4.74 5.12
CA ASN A 9 7.27 -5.01 5.44
C ASN A 9 6.59 -5.90 4.39
N TYR A 10 6.93 -5.78 3.11
CA TYR A 10 6.36 -6.65 2.07
C TYR A 10 6.91 -8.07 2.17
N ILE A 11 8.20 -8.22 2.52
CA ILE A 11 8.81 -9.54 2.77
C ILE A 11 8.22 -10.20 4.02
N LYS A 12 7.92 -9.42 5.07
CA LYS A 12 7.24 -9.94 6.27
C LYS A 12 5.81 -10.38 5.95
N PHE A 13 5.11 -9.63 5.10
CA PHE A 13 3.77 -9.97 4.62
C PHE A 13 3.81 -11.26 3.78
N ASP A 14 4.59 -11.28 2.71
CA ASP A 14 4.81 -12.44 1.84
C ASP A 14 6.30 -12.78 1.77
N ASN A 15 6.71 -13.80 2.53
CA ASN A 15 8.09 -14.24 2.59
C ASN A 15 8.56 -14.95 1.31
N SER A 16 7.62 -15.37 0.45
CA SER A 16 7.88 -16.02 -0.83
C SER A 16 7.89 -15.05 -2.01
N ILE A 17 7.68 -13.75 -1.77
CA ILE A 17 7.57 -12.73 -2.82
C ILE A 17 8.80 -12.70 -3.75
N LYS A 18 9.99 -12.90 -3.18
CA LYS A 18 11.25 -12.92 -3.94
C LYS A 18 11.43 -14.19 -4.77
N ASP A 19 10.83 -15.29 -4.34
CA ASP A 19 10.88 -16.55 -5.09
C ASP A 19 9.89 -16.53 -6.26
N LYS A 20 8.71 -15.97 -6.05
CA LYS A 20 7.67 -15.87 -7.08
C LYS A 20 7.97 -14.80 -8.13
N ASN A 21 8.42 -13.61 -7.68
CA ASN A 21 8.77 -12.49 -8.55
C ASN A 21 10.04 -11.79 -8.04
N PRO A 22 11.23 -12.34 -8.35
CA PRO A 22 12.51 -11.77 -7.93
C PRO A 22 12.73 -10.38 -8.52
N GLU A 23 13.46 -9.53 -7.80
CA GLU A 23 13.78 -8.20 -8.31
C GLU A 23 14.70 -8.29 -9.54
N PRO A 24 14.43 -7.54 -10.61
CA PRO A 24 15.22 -7.62 -11.82
C PRO A 24 16.63 -7.05 -11.61
N ARG A 25 17.66 -7.81 -12.00
CA ARG A 25 19.08 -7.44 -11.87
C ARG A 25 19.71 -7.07 -13.20
N ASN A 26 19.07 -7.41 -14.31
CA ASN A 26 19.50 -7.05 -15.65
C ASN A 26 18.29 -6.77 -16.57
N LEU A 27 18.55 -6.38 -17.82
CA LEU A 27 17.51 -6.06 -18.79
C LEU A 27 16.60 -7.25 -19.11
N ASN A 28 17.15 -8.47 -19.20
CA ASN A 28 16.35 -9.66 -19.50
C ASN A 28 15.37 -9.97 -18.36
N ASP A 29 15.80 -9.83 -17.10
CA ASP A 29 14.91 -10.00 -15.95
C ASP A 29 13.76 -8.98 -16.02
N PHE A 30 14.07 -7.71 -16.28
CA PHE A 30 13.06 -6.66 -16.42
C PHE A 30 12.08 -6.96 -17.56
N LEU A 31 12.58 -7.36 -18.73
CA LEU A 31 11.74 -7.71 -19.87
C LEU A 31 10.85 -8.92 -19.58
N ASN A 32 11.34 -9.90 -18.81
CA ASN A 32 10.55 -11.04 -18.37
C ASN A 32 9.42 -10.63 -17.41
N VAL A 33 9.70 -9.76 -16.43
CA VAL A 33 8.66 -9.20 -15.53
C VAL A 33 7.62 -8.44 -16.35
N LYS A 34 8.05 -7.59 -17.28
CA LYS A 34 7.13 -6.86 -18.17
C LYS A 34 6.27 -7.81 -19.01
N PHE A 35 6.88 -8.83 -19.62
CA PHE A 35 6.18 -9.83 -20.41
C PHE A 35 5.11 -10.57 -19.58
N LYS A 36 5.44 -11.01 -18.37
CA LYS A 36 4.48 -11.65 -17.47
C LYS A 36 3.32 -10.72 -17.10
N SER A 37 3.61 -9.45 -16.77
CA SER A 37 2.59 -8.43 -16.50
C SER A 37 1.66 -8.23 -17.70
N GLU A 38 2.18 -8.21 -18.92
CA GLU A 38 1.38 -8.12 -20.16
C GLU A 38 0.51 -9.36 -20.40
N ASN A 39 0.89 -10.52 -19.86
CA ASN A 39 0.18 -11.78 -19.99
C ASN A 39 -0.68 -12.16 -18.77
N GLY A 40 -1.10 -11.19 -17.95
CA GLY A 40 -2.07 -11.42 -16.89
C GLY A 40 -1.51 -11.71 -15.50
N ASP A 41 -0.19 -11.69 -15.32
CA ASP A 41 0.41 -11.95 -14.01
C ASP A 41 0.33 -10.72 -13.09
N ALA A 42 -0.61 -10.77 -12.13
CA ALA A 42 -0.88 -9.67 -11.19
C ALA A 42 0.34 -9.31 -10.33
N GLU A 43 1.11 -10.31 -9.90
CA GLU A 43 2.33 -10.11 -9.10
C GLU A 43 3.42 -9.38 -9.91
N SER A 44 3.61 -9.75 -11.18
CA SER A 44 4.52 -9.03 -12.08
C SER A 44 4.03 -7.62 -12.37
N SER A 45 2.72 -7.40 -12.53
CA SER A 45 2.15 -6.04 -12.64
C SER A 45 2.42 -5.21 -11.38
N PHE A 46 2.31 -5.82 -10.19
CA PHE A 46 2.71 -5.14 -8.95
C PHE A 46 4.22 -4.84 -8.92
N LEU A 47 5.08 -5.78 -9.31
CA LEU A 47 6.53 -5.53 -9.37
C LEU A 47 6.86 -4.41 -10.38
N MET A 48 6.21 -4.38 -11.55
CA MET A 48 6.33 -3.27 -12.50
C MET A 48 5.97 -1.93 -11.85
N SER A 49 4.88 -1.90 -11.06
CA SER A 49 4.54 -0.71 -10.29
C SER A 49 5.67 -0.29 -9.36
N MET A 50 6.18 -1.21 -8.55
CA MET A 50 7.23 -0.90 -7.57
C MET A 50 8.51 -0.38 -8.23
N LEU A 51 8.87 -0.94 -9.39
CA LEU A 51 10.03 -0.49 -10.17
C LEU A 51 9.86 0.95 -10.66
N HIS A 52 8.68 1.27 -11.21
CA HIS A 52 8.36 2.62 -11.66
C HIS A 52 8.25 3.59 -10.47
N TYR A 53 7.63 3.17 -9.37
CA TYR A 53 7.52 3.97 -8.14
C TYR A 53 8.91 4.35 -7.61
N ASN A 54 9.81 3.38 -7.48
CA ASN A 54 11.18 3.61 -7.01
C ASN A 54 11.96 4.56 -7.93
N ASP A 55 11.68 4.53 -9.24
CA ASP A 55 12.33 5.38 -10.25
C ASP A 55 11.59 6.71 -10.48
N SER A 56 10.58 7.01 -9.65
CA SER A 56 9.74 8.20 -9.76
C SER A 56 10.08 9.26 -8.72
N ASN A 57 9.55 10.47 -8.88
CA ASN A 57 9.58 11.48 -7.81
C ASN A 57 8.56 11.20 -6.68
N CYS A 58 7.66 10.23 -6.88
CA CYS A 58 6.67 9.81 -5.88
C CYS A 58 7.25 8.91 -4.78
N SER A 59 8.50 8.46 -4.90
CA SER A 59 9.23 7.79 -3.82
C SER A 59 9.98 8.77 -2.90
N SER A 60 10.04 10.07 -3.24
CA SER A 60 10.72 11.10 -2.44
C SER A 60 9.81 11.62 -1.32
N VAL A 61 10.35 12.19 -0.24
CA VAL A 61 9.53 12.65 0.90
C VAL A 61 8.92 14.06 0.66
N ILE A 62 9.39 14.81 -0.33
CA ILE A 62 9.07 16.24 -0.53
C ILE A 62 7.84 16.46 -1.45
N ILE A 63 6.80 15.63 -1.33
CA ILE A 63 5.81 15.47 -2.43
C ILE A 63 4.63 16.46 -2.41
N LEU A 64 4.31 17.12 -1.30
CA LEU A 64 3.00 17.81 -1.19
C LEU A 64 2.73 18.88 -2.28
N ASP A 65 3.75 19.44 -2.92
CA ASP A 65 3.61 20.44 -4.00
C ASP A 65 4.31 20.09 -5.33
N THR A 66 4.77 18.85 -5.53
CA THR A 66 5.44 18.47 -6.79
C THR A 66 4.52 17.68 -7.72
N LYS A 67 4.50 18.09 -8.99
CA LYS A 67 3.74 17.38 -10.02
C LYS A 67 4.30 15.95 -10.20
N PRO A 68 3.45 14.90 -10.18
CA PRO A 68 3.90 13.53 -10.44
C PRO A 68 4.57 13.40 -11.81
N ASN A 69 5.73 12.76 -11.87
CA ASN A 69 6.40 12.46 -13.13
C ASN A 69 5.78 11.21 -13.80
N GLN A 70 6.21 10.92 -15.03
CA GLN A 70 5.68 9.80 -15.81
C GLN A 70 5.83 8.45 -15.08
N ASN A 71 6.96 8.19 -14.43
CA ASN A 71 7.18 6.96 -13.67
C ASN A 71 6.19 6.83 -12.51
N CYS A 72 5.83 7.92 -11.85
CA CYS A 72 4.81 7.87 -10.79
C CYS A 72 3.43 7.49 -11.35
N LEU A 73 3.05 8.06 -12.50
CA LEU A 73 1.78 7.73 -13.15
C LEU A 73 1.75 6.27 -13.60
N LEU A 74 2.85 5.78 -14.19
CA LEU A 74 3.01 4.38 -14.58
C LEU A 74 2.91 3.44 -13.37
N ALA A 75 3.50 3.79 -12.23
CA ALA A 75 3.39 2.99 -11.02
C ALA A 75 1.92 2.75 -10.65
N VAL A 76 1.08 3.78 -10.73
CA VAL A 76 -0.34 3.61 -10.42
C VAL A 76 -1.08 2.82 -11.49
N GLU A 77 -0.79 3.04 -12.77
CA GLU A 77 -1.39 2.25 -13.85
C GLU A 77 -1.10 0.77 -13.66
N TYR A 78 0.13 0.42 -13.27
CA TYR A 78 0.49 -0.96 -12.97
C TYR A 78 -0.15 -1.52 -11.69
N LEU A 79 -0.38 -0.70 -10.65
CA LEU A 79 -1.19 -1.12 -9.49
C LEU A 79 -2.63 -1.44 -9.90
N LYS A 80 -3.24 -0.57 -10.69
CA LYS A 80 -4.60 -0.81 -11.21
C LYS A 80 -4.64 -2.07 -12.07
N LYS A 81 -3.67 -2.23 -12.96
CA LYS A 81 -3.53 -3.44 -13.79
C LYS A 81 -3.37 -4.71 -12.94
N SER A 82 -2.58 -4.65 -11.87
CA SER A 82 -2.45 -5.76 -10.92
C SER A 82 -3.80 -6.13 -10.31
N LEU A 83 -4.59 -5.14 -9.90
CA LEU A 83 -5.94 -5.36 -9.35
C LEU A 83 -6.99 -5.74 -10.39
N GLU A 84 -6.82 -5.36 -11.65
CA GLU A 84 -7.65 -5.86 -12.75
C GLU A 84 -7.39 -7.36 -13.01
N GLN A 85 -6.14 -7.78 -12.90
CA GLN A 85 -5.72 -9.17 -13.09
C GLN A 85 -6.04 -10.05 -11.87
N ASN A 86 -5.89 -9.50 -10.67
CA ASN A 86 -6.27 -10.13 -9.42
C ASN A 86 -6.81 -9.07 -8.44
N PRO A 87 -8.15 -8.91 -8.35
CA PRO A 87 -8.78 -7.93 -7.47
C PRO A 87 -8.46 -8.10 -5.99
N GLU A 88 -8.00 -9.27 -5.58
CA GLU A 88 -7.66 -9.63 -4.20
C GLU A 88 -6.16 -9.57 -3.91
N TYR A 89 -5.34 -9.01 -4.81
CA TYR A 89 -3.90 -8.94 -4.61
C TYR A 89 -3.51 -7.90 -3.54
N ASP A 90 -3.21 -8.39 -2.34
CA ASP A 90 -3.12 -7.59 -1.11
C ASP A 90 -2.08 -6.47 -1.15
N LEU A 91 -0.90 -6.73 -1.71
CA LEU A 91 0.14 -5.70 -1.79
C LEU A 91 -0.24 -4.57 -2.74
N ALA A 92 -0.97 -4.86 -3.83
CA ALA A 92 -1.48 -3.80 -4.70
C ALA A 92 -2.64 -3.03 -4.07
N LEU A 93 -3.54 -3.72 -3.34
CA LEU A 93 -4.58 -3.07 -2.56
C LEU A 93 -3.98 -2.12 -1.53
N PHE A 94 -3.02 -2.62 -0.74
CA PHE A 94 -2.33 -1.85 0.27
C PHE A 94 -1.63 -0.63 -0.32
N GLU A 95 -0.83 -0.82 -1.38
CA GLU A 95 -0.05 0.27 -1.96
C GLU A 95 -0.94 1.35 -2.57
N LEU A 96 -2.01 0.95 -3.29
CA LEU A 96 -2.95 1.92 -3.85
C LEU A 96 -3.72 2.67 -2.76
N GLY A 97 -4.10 1.97 -1.68
CA GLY A 97 -4.72 2.58 -0.50
C GLY A 97 -3.81 3.61 0.17
N LYS A 98 -2.53 3.27 0.39
CA LYS A 98 -1.50 4.18 0.91
C LYS A 98 -1.34 5.42 0.02
N MET A 99 -1.23 5.23 -1.30
CA MET A 99 -1.09 6.34 -2.24
C MET A 99 -2.28 7.31 -2.18
N TYR A 100 -3.50 6.81 -2.01
CA TYR A 100 -4.68 7.65 -1.80
C TYR A 100 -4.69 8.35 -0.43
N ALA A 101 -4.19 7.70 0.62
CA ALA A 101 -4.11 8.29 1.95
C ALA A 101 -3.13 9.47 1.97
N GLU A 102 -1.96 9.28 1.38
CA GLU A 102 -0.88 10.26 1.42
C GLU A 102 -1.02 11.32 0.31
N GLY A 103 -1.76 11.03 -0.77
CA GLY A 103 -1.86 11.91 -1.94
C GLY A 103 -0.64 11.79 -2.86
N ILE A 104 -0.11 10.57 -2.98
CA ILE A 104 1.03 10.29 -3.87
C ILE A 104 0.50 9.95 -5.26
N GLY A 105 0.95 10.69 -6.28
CA GLY A 105 0.48 10.52 -7.66
C GLY A 105 -0.93 11.06 -7.94
N PHE A 106 -1.70 11.40 -6.90
CA PHE A 106 -3.06 11.95 -6.96
C PHE A 106 -3.33 12.94 -5.84
N LYS A 107 -4.48 13.62 -5.88
CA LYS A 107 -5.02 14.28 -4.69
C LYS A 107 -5.41 13.21 -3.65
N ARG A 108 -5.15 13.52 -2.36
CA ARG A 108 -5.64 12.73 -1.22
C ARG A 108 -7.13 12.39 -1.36
N ASN A 109 -7.49 11.17 -1.00
CA ASN A 109 -8.87 10.71 -1.01
C ASN A 109 -9.09 9.67 0.09
N ARG A 110 -9.63 10.11 1.24
CA ARG A 110 -9.89 9.27 2.42
C ARG A 110 -10.77 8.08 2.08
N GLN A 111 -11.87 8.30 1.36
CA GLN A 111 -12.84 7.25 1.03
C GLN A 111 -12.21 6.11 0.21
N LYS A 112 -11.41 6.43 -0.81
CA LYS A 112 -10.69 5.43 -1.60
C LYS A 112 -9.59 4.75 -0.79
N ALA A 113 -8.85 5.51 0.02
CA ALA A 113 -7.83 4.95 0.89
C ALA A 113 -8.42 3.90 1.83
N VAL A 114 -9.50 4.25 2.54
CA VAL A 114 -10.26 3.34 3.41
C VAL A 114 -10.75 2.13 2.62
N TYR A 115 -11.37 2.32 1.46
CA TYR A 115 -11.88 1.22 0.63
C TYR A 115 -10.81 0.16 0.31
N TYR A 116 -9.60 0.56 -0.08
CA TYR A 116 -8.55 -0.41 -0.41
C TYR A 116 -7.89 -1.01 0.85
N LEU A 117 -7.61 -0.18 1.85
CA LEU A 117 -6.91 -0.61 3.07
C LEU A 117 -7.78 -1.53 3.94
N ASP A 118 -9.08 -1.28 4.01
CA ASP A 118 -10.02 -2.11 4.77
C ASP A 118 -10.06 -3.56 4.25
N ARG A 119 -9.95 -3.73 2.93
CA ARG A 119 -9.88 -5.07 2.31
C ARG A 119 -8.63 -5.86 2.66
N VAL A 120 -7.52 -5.17 2.96
CA VAL A 120 -6.27 -5.81 3.42
C VAL A 120 -6.34 -6.07 4.92
N MET A 121 -6.84 -5.09 5.69
CA MET A 121 -6.91 -5.16 7.14
C MET A 121 -7.71 -6.37 7.63
N ASN A 122 -8.84 -6.68 6.99
CA ASN A 122 -9.76 -7.71 7.45
C ASN A 122 -9.38 -9.15 7.07
N LYS A 123 -8.26 -9.38 6.36
CA LYS A 123 -7.89 -10.73 5.88
C LYS A 123 -7.26 -11.62 6.95
N ASP A 124 -6.19 -11.14 7.58
CA ASP A 124 -5.43 -11.88 8.58
C ASP A 124 -4.56 -10.93 9.43
N GLU A 125 -3.75 -11.52 10.33
CA GLU A 125 -2.78 -10.80 11.17
C GLU A 125 -1.85 -9.91 10.35
N LYS A 126 -1.32 -10.43 9.23
CA LYS A 126 -0.32 -9.73 8.42
C LYS A 126 -0.94 -8.57 7.66
N GLY A 127 -2.15 -8.75 7.13
CA GLY A 127 -2.92 -7.70 6.48
C GLY A 127 -3.29 -6.59 7.47
N SER A 128 -3.72 -6.96 8.68
CA SER A 128 -3.95 -6.00 9.76
C SER A 128 -2.67 -5.25 10.15
N GLU A 129 -1.55 -5.94 10.31
CA GLU A 129 -0.26 -5.31 10.64
C GLU A 129 0.20 -4.34 9.54
N LEU A 130 -0.13 -4.62 8.28
CA LEU A 130 0.24 -3.77 7.15
C LEU A 130 -0.65 -2.51 7.04
N ALA A 131 -1.96 -2.63 7.23
CA ALA A 131 -2.92 -1.55 6.91
C ALA A 131 -3.34 -0.69 8.11
N CYS A 132 -3.18 -1.17 9.35
CA CYS A 132 -3.76 -0.54 10.53
C CYS A 132 -3.28 0.88 10.80
N GLU A 133 -1.97 1.13 10.65
CA GLU A 133 -1.39 2.46 10.85
C GLU A 133 -2.08 3.51 9.98
N TYR A 134 -2.28 3.19 8.70
CA TYR A 134 -2.92 4.08 7.74
C TYR A 134 -4.38 4.32 8.05
N LEU A 135 -5.14 3.27 8.39
CA LEU A 135 -6.55 3.41 8.73
C LEU A 135 -6.75 4.23 10.00
N ILE A 136 -5.93 4.01 11.03
CA ILE A 136 -5.96 4.85 12.23
C ILE A 136 -5.58 6.30 11.87
N TYR A 137 -4.49 6.51 11.13
CA TYR A 137 -4.00 7.84 10.73
C TYR A 137 -5.06 8.65 9.96
N LEU A 138 -5.77 8.02 9.01
CA LEU A 138 -6.83 8.65 8.24
C LEU A 138 -7.98 9.18 9.10
N HIS A 139 -8.18 8.62 10.28
CA HIS A 139 -9.26 9.03 11.19
C HIS A 139 -8.79 9.92 12.35
N ILE A 140 -7.49 9.99 12.63
CA ILE A 140 -6.94 10.91 13.66
C ILE A 140 -6.29 12.17 13.07
N SER A 141 -6.06 12.22 11.76
CA SER A 141 -5.57 13.39 11.05
C SER A 141 -6.73 14.22 10.47
N ASN A 142 -6.51 15.52 10.27
CA ASN A 142 -7.43 16.41 9.57
C ASN A 142 -6.80 16.94 8.26
N ASP A 143 -5.97 16.09 7.67
CA ASP A 143 -5.08 16.40 6.56
C ASP A 143 -5.82 16.58 5.22
N ASP A 144 -7.08 16.18 5.18
CA ASP A 144 -8.02 16.29 4.07
C ASP A 144 -9.20 17.25 4.36
N GLY A 145 -9.25 17.83 5.56
CA GLY A 145 -10.31 18.73 5.99
C GLY A 145 -11.64 18.05 6.37
N GLU A 146 -11.70 16.72 6.43
CA GLU A 146 -12.92 15.99 6.81
C GLU A 146 -13.11 15.86 8.33
N GLY A 147 -12.18 16.38 9.13
CA GLY A 147 -12.19 16.30 10.57
C GLY A 147 -11.64 14.98 11.11
N VAL A 148 -11.49 14.95 12.43
CA VAL A 148 -11.02 13.79 13.19
C VAL A 148 -12.22 12.94 13.61
N ASP A 149 -12.12 11.62 13.46
CA ASP A 149 -13.07 10.60 13.90
C ASP A 149 -12.39 9.57 14.82
N LEU A 150 -12.33 9.88 16.12
CA LEU A 150 -11.70 9.01 17.11
C LEU A 150 -12.44 7.68 17.28
N LYS A 151 -13.75 7.64 17.02
CA LYS A 151 -14.54 6.41 17.11
C LYS A 151 -14.15 5.44 16.00
N GLN A 152 -14.00 5.93 14.78
CA GLN A 152 -13.56 5.11 13.67
C GLN A 152 -12.10 4.67 13.83
N ALA A 153 -11.22 5.54 14.36
CA ALA A 153 -9.85 5.15 14.71
C ALA A 153 -9.82 4.02 15.76
N GLN A 154 -10.63 4.12 16.81
CA GLN A 154 -10.78 3.07 17.83
C GLN A 154 -11.32 1.77 17.24
N HIS A 155 -12.29 1.85 16.34
CA HIS A 155 -12.86 0.69 15.66
C HIS A 155 -11.79 -0.09 14.86
N TYR A 156 -10.97 0.59 14.07
CA TYR A 156 -9.87 -0.04 13.35
C TYR A 156 -8.81 -0.61 14.29
N ALA A 157 -8.47 0.10 15.36
CA ALA A 157 -7.54 -0.41 16.37
C ALA A 157 -8.07 -1.71 17.02
N GLU A 158 -9.38 -1.81 17.26
CA GLU A 158 -10.01 -3.01 17.81
C GLU A 158 -9.97 -4.19 16.83
N ILE A 159 -10.31 -3.96 15.55
CA ILE A 159 -10.24 -5.00 14.50
C ILE A 159 -8.83 -5.57 14.41
N GLY A 160 -7.83 -4.71 14.27
CA GLY A 160 -6.47 -5.19 14.07
C GLY A 160 -5.90 -5.86 15.31
N MET A 161 -6.26 -5.41 16.51
CA MET A 161 -5.93 -6.12 17.75
C MET A 161 -6.53 -7.53 17.76
N LYS A 162 -7.81 -7.68 17.38
CA LYS A 162 -8.47 -9.01 17.29
C LYS A 162 -7.80 -9.92 16.26
N ASN A 163 -7.31 -9.36 15.17
CA ASN A 163 -6.56 -10.09 14.15
C ASN A 163 -5.10 -10.36 14.55
N GLY A 164 -4.63 -9.89 15.71
CA GLY A 164 -3.28 -10.16 16.21
C GLY A 164 -2.23 -9.09 15.88
N SER A 165 -2.61 -7.97 15.25
CA SER A 165 -1.68 -6.88 14.96
C SER A 165 -1.11 -6.29 16.25
N GLN A 166 0.21 -6.26 16.35
CA GLN A 166 0.92 -5.67 17.47
C GLN A 166 0.84 -4.15 17.42
N PHE A 167 0.89 -3.57 16.22
CA PHE A 167 0.71 -2.13 16.04
C PHE A 167 -0.63 -1.67 16.63
N CYS A 168 -1.74 -2.25 16.17
CA CYS A 168 -3.07 -1.85 16.64
C CYS A 168 -3.27 -2.10 18.13
N THR A 169 -2.71 -3.20 18.67
CA THR A 169 -2.79 -3.52 20.10
C THR A 169 -2.21 -2.40 20.96
N ARG A 170 -1.08 -1.81 20.55
CA ARG A 170 -0.47 -0.66 21.27
C ARG A 170 -1.34 0.59 21.19
N HIS A 171 -1.98 0.83 20.06
CA HIS A 171 -2.79 2.03 19.85
C HIS A 171 -4.21 1.93 20.42
N TYR A 172 -4.81 0.74 20.48
CA TYR A 172 -6.14 0.51 21.06
C TYR A 172 -6.24 1.00 22.52
N GLY A 173 -5.19 0.78 23.32
CA GLY A 173 -5.13 1.24 24.70
C GLY A 173 -5.12 2.77 24.87
N SER A 174 -4.74 3.51 23.84
CA SER A 174 -4.78 4.98 23.85
C SER A 174 -6.19 5.54 23.60
N PHE A 175 -6.99 4.84 22.78
CA PHE A 175 -8.36 5.23 22.48
C PHE A 175 -9.34 4.88 23.61
N LYS A 176 -9.13 3.76 24.32
CA LYS A 176 -10.00 3.32 25.44
C LYS A 176 -10.05 4.30 26.63
N LYS A 177 -9.14 5.28 26.70
CA LYS A 177 -9.11 6.29 27.78
C LYS A 177 -9.97 7.52 27.48
N LEU A 178 -10.68 7.54 26.34
CA LEU A 178 -11.46 8.67 25.86
C LEU A 178 -12.97 8.52 26.10
N ASP A 179 -13.40 7.37 26.62
CA ASP A 179 -14.76 7.09 27.12
C ASP A 179 -14.86 7.39 28.63
#